data_AF-A0A434U826-F1
#
_entry.id   AF-A0A434U826-F1
#
_cell.length_a   1.000
_cell.length_b   1.000
_cell.length_c   1.000
_cell.angle_alpha   90.00
_cell.angle_beta   90.00
_cell.angle_gamma   90.00
#
_symmetry.space_group_name_H-M   'P 1'
#
loop_
_entity.id
_entity.type
_entity.pdbx_description
1 polymer ?
#
loop_
_entity_poly.entity_id
_entity_poly.type
_entity_poly.pdbx_seq_one_letter_code
_entity_poly.pdbx_strand_id
1 'polypeptide(L)'
;MAKLFDPIFEPLARPALARHGGMLPSEAAGVDLVLPATGAGGAIYSTNAISGSALACCRIVRTSDSAEMDIGYRTISRKIDIASAMAFKASPSDAILVKTWYDQSGNGNHATQTTQAKMPKLLAGRDAIIAGTRRADNTLANALPRYFDIPAGVAFNRLGNTKLMVFASSVSLQGMTPYEFPNNAQSDALLLSQSNAMSIRWYPGAVNDKTPAAKDVLEFYGMGTGATGSGIYRTTGTKSTITAPTTLAITGGYLGFSSVASAWNKAARQDYCLFAVYPSQLTDTQITDARTAAITAFGVPTSFDNNLIFVGDSITEGVYTDDNKTLPRLASAAVSASNKQIWNLGVAGQTMATIATNQATREGTLYSGSITGKNVFHLWAGTNDIIAGTGVASTVMGQIQTWVANRKAQGSSVRCVVGTCLPRTGFGAAGSAKDLDRQDLNTQIRNNASVNGYTVADFAADAVLGLVATTADTSIYPDGTHLSASAYEQYAAPISAAAINAALAS
;
A
#
# COMPACT_ATOMS: atom_id res chain seq x y z
N MET A 1 16.02 33.13 52.23
CA MET A 1 15.96 34.27 51.29
C MET A 1 16.76 33.91 50.05
N ALA A 2 16.10 33.99 48.91
CA ALA A 2 16.58 33.64 47.57
C ALA A 2 17.74 34.52 47.08
N LYS A 3 18.59 33.98 46.19
CA LYS A 3 18.74 34.43 44.78
C LYS A 3 19.88 33.72 44.03
N LEU A 4 19.72 33.69 42.70
CA LEU A 4 20.65 33.36 41.59
C LEU A 4 20.79 31.84 41.33
N PHE A 5 20.49 31.29 40.15
CA PHE A 5 20.79 31.75 38.78
C PHE A 5 19.71 31.34 37.74
N ASP A 6 19.63 32.13 36.67
CA ASP A 6 18.96 31.85 35.38
C ASP A 6 19.75 30.79 34.57
N PRO A 7 19.12 29.99 33.67
CA PRO A 7 19.16 30.37 32.25
C PRO A 7 17.92 30.01 31.42
N ILE A 8 17.52 30.95 30.56
CA ILE A 8 17.29 30.82 29.10
C ILE A 8 16.94 29.40 28.60
N PHE A 9 15.64 29.15 28.42
CA PHE A 9 15.10 28.25 27.40
C PHE A 9 13.73 28.80 26.97
N GLU A 10 13.67 29.53 25.86
CA GLU A 10 12.41 29.69 25.13
C GLU A 10 12.22 28.46 24.23
N PRO A 11 11.10 27.73 24.33
CA PRO A 11 10.77 26.74 23.32
C PRO A 11 10.33 27.46 22.06
N LEU A 12 11.01 27.16 20.94
CA LEU A 12 10.62 27.56 19.59
C LEU A 12 9.10 27.38 19.40
N ALA A 13 8.40 28.51 19.28
CA ALA A 13 6.98 28.54 19.01
C ALA A 13 6.69 27.76 17.73
N ARG A 14 5.85 26.73 17.86
CA ARG A 14 5.26 25.99 16.74
C ARG A 14 4.58 27.00 15.81
N PRO A 15 4.69 26.90 14.47
CA PRO A 15 3.97 27.79 13.59
C PRO A 15 2.48 27.71 13.91
N ALA A 16 1.90 28.81 14.39
CA ALA A 16 0.47 28.95 14.55
C ALA A 16 -0.15 28.83 13.16
N LEU A 17 -0.94 27.77 12.94
CA LEU A 17 -1.88 27.69 11.83
C LEU A 17 -2.76 28.94 11.89
N ALA A 18 -2.55 29.86 10.95
CA ALA A 18 -3.39 31.02 10.77
C ALA A 18 -4.84 30.53 10.63
N ARG A 19 -5.70 30.91 11.59
CA ARG A 19 -7.15 30.79 11.47
C ARG A 19 -7.61 31.77 10.39
N HIS A 20 -7.50 31.37 9.13
CA HIS A 20 -8.34 31.97 8.10
C HIS A 20 -9.73 31.37 8.24
N GLY A 21 -10.72 32.25 8.47
CA GLY A 21 -12.15 31.95 8.41
C GLY A 21 -12.63 31.66 6.98
N GLY A 22 -11.95 30.72 6.31
CA GLY A 22 -12.45 30.10 5.10
C GLY A 22 -13.44 29.01 5.49
N MET A 23 -14.65 29.09 4.96
CA MET A 23 -15.61 28.00 4.96
C MET A 23 -14.88 26.70 4.58
N LEU A 24 -14.98 25.66 5.42
CA LEU A 24 -14.47 24.33 5.06
C LEU A 24 -14.99 23.99 3.66
N PRO A 25 -14.17 23.48 2.73
CA PRO A 25 -14.66 23.11 1.41
C PRO A 25 -15.85 22.16 1.59
N SER A 26 -16.99 22.52 1.01
CA SER A 26 -18.22 21.75 1.11
C SER A 26 -17.97 20.32 0.62
N GLU A 27 -18.39 19.32 1.40
CA GLU A 27 -18.29 17.92 1.03
C GLU A 27 -18.93 17.68 -0.34
N ALA A 28 -18.19 17.05 -1.27
CA ALA A 28 -18.74 16.72 -2.58
C ALA A 28 -19.84 15.65 -2.44
N ALA A 29 -20.96 15.86 -3.14
CA ALA A 29 -22.05 14.89 -3.19
C ALA A 29 -21.56 13.58 -3.81
N GLY A 30 -21.83 12.46 -3.13
CA GLY A 30 -21.52 11.13 -3.62
C GLY A 30 -22.74 10.46 -4.23
N VAL A 31 -22.51 9.27 -4.80
CA VAL A 31 -23.56 8.41 -5.35
C VAL A 31 -23.58 7.10 -4.61
N ASP A 32 -24.77 6.51 -4.49
CA ASP A 32 -24.92 5.15 -4.00
C ASP A 32 -24.27 4.17 -4.98
N LEU A 33 -23.57 3.19 -4.43
CA LEU A 33 -23.04 2.08 -5.20
C LEU A 33 -24.21 1.18 -5.64
N VAL A 34 -24.31 0.92 -6.93
CA VAL A 34 -25.30 0.00 -7.50
C VAL A 34 -24.59 -1.27 -7.94
N LEU A 35 -24.99 -2.41 -7.37
CA LEU A 35 -24.46 -3.72 -7.68
C LEU A 35 -25.61 -4.72 -7.92
N PRO A 36 -25.39 -5.78 -8.72
CA PRO A 36 -26.35 -6.87 -8.81
C PRO A 36 -26.63 -7.49 -7.44
N ALA A 37 -27.84 -8.01 -7.24
CA ALA A 37 -28.17 -8.81 -6.07
C ALA A 37 -27.31 -10.08 -6.05
N THR A 38 -26.80 -10.44 -4.87
CA THR A 38 -25.87 -11.56 -4.73
C THR A 38 -26.54 -12.93 -4.76
N GLY A 39 -27.79 -13.02 -4.30
CA GLY A 39 -28.46 -14.28 -4.03
C GLY A 39 -28.02 -14.93 -2.72
N ALA A 40 -28.64 -16.06 -2.35
CA ALA A 40 -28.33 -16.78 -1.13
C ALA A 40 -26.88 -17.28 -1.13
N GLY A 41 -26.17 -17.08 -0.01
CA GLY A 41 -24.75 -17.44 0.13
C GLY A 41 -23.76 -16.34 -0.27
N GLY A 42 -24.25 -15.21 -0.77
CA GLY A 42 -23.40 -14.07 -1.13
C GLY A 42 -23.25 -13.04 -0.01
N ALA A 43 -22.36 -12.08 -0.22
CA ALA A 43 -22.16 -10.95 0.69
C ALA A 43 -21.62 -9.73 -0.05
N ILE A 44 -21.92 -8.53 0.45
CA ILE A 44 -21.29 -7.29 -0.02
C ILE A 44 -20.81 -6.48 1.19
N TYR A 45 -19.51 -6.22 1.25
CA TYR A 45 -18.90 -5.34 2.24
C TYR A 45 -18.42 -4.08 1.53
N SER A 46 -18.93 -2.90 1.93
CA SER A 46 -18.59 -1.64 1.27
C SER A 46 -18.41 -0.47 2.25
N THR A 47 -17.43 0.38 1.98
CA THR A 47 -17.25 1.69 2.65
C THR A 47 -18.02 2.82 1.97
N ASN A 48 -18.73 2.54 0.86
CA ASN A 48 -19.75 3.40 0.31
C ASN A 48 -21.12 2.79 0.55
N ALA A 49 -22.14 3.62 0.71
CA ALA A 49 -23.49 3.16 0.83
C ALA A 49 -23.95 2.48 -0.48
N ILE A 50 -24.73 1.42 -0.35
CA ILE A 50 -25.32 0.71 -1.49
C ILE A 50 -26.73 1.21 -1.68
N SER A 51 -27.15 1.38 -2.93
CA SER A 51 -28.49 1.83 -3.26
C SER A 51 -29.53 0.91 -2.62
N GLY A 52 -30.41 1.48 -1.79
CA GLY A 52 -31.44 0.73 -1.07
C GLY A 52 -30.97 0.02 0.20
N SER A 53 -29.69 0.14 0.61
CA SER A 53 -29.22 -0.32 1.92
C SER A 53 -29.20 0.85 2.92
N ALA A 54 -29.90 0.68 4.04
CA ALA A 54 -29.93 1.65 5.13
C ALA A 54 -29.44 0.98 6.41
N LEU A 55 -28.14 0.72 6.51
CA LEU A 55 -27.53 0.12 7.70
C LEU A 55 -26.17 0.74 7.99
N ALA A 56 -25.70 0.55 9.22
CA ALA A 56 -24.33 0.85 9.60
C ALA A 56 -23.34 0.18 8.62
N CYS A 57 -22.21 0.85 8.36
CA CYS A 57 -21.11 0.31 7.57
C CYS A 57 -20.34 -0.74 8.38
N CYS A 58 -19.98 -0.42 9.61
CA CYS A 58 -19.19 -1.31 10.46
C CYS A 58 -19.40 -1.04 11.95
N ARG A 59 -19.01 -2.01 12.78
CA ARG A 59 -18.87 -1.84 14.23
C ARG A 59 -17.41 -1.66 14.58
N ILE A 60 -17.11 -0.55 15.23
CA ILE A 60 -15.76 -0.18 15.65
C ILE A 60 -15.54 -0.46 17.14
N VAL A 61 -14.26 -0.58 17.52
CA VAL A 61 -13.79 -0.75 18.89
C VAL A 61 -12.68 0.27 19.16
N ARG A 62 -12.77 0.99 20.27
CA ARG A 62 -11.69 1.88 20.75
C ARG A 62 -10.67 1.08 21.57
N THR A 63 -9.39 1.29 21.31
CA THR A 63 -8.34 0.44 21.92
C THR A 63 -8.14 0.62 23.42
N SER A 64 -8.44 1.79 23.99
CA SER A 64 -8.13 2.12 25.38
C SER A 64 -9.05 1.43 26.40
N ASP A 65 -10.30 1.17 26.02
CA ASP A 65 -11.33 0.65 26.94
C ASP A 65 -12.29 -0.37 26.30
N SER A 66 -12.05 -0.77 25.05
CA SER A 66 -12.88 -1.71 24.30
C SER A 66 -14.33 -1.23 24.07
N ALA A 67 -14.60 0.08 24.21
CA ALA A 67 -15.91 0.62 23.90
C ALA A 67 -16.25 0.41 22.41
N GLU A 68 -17.50 0.05 22.11
CA GLU A 68 -17.95 -0.26 20.75
C GLU A 68 -18.96 0.78 20.25
N MET A 69 -18.92 1.09 18.95
CA MET A 69 -19.85 2.00 18.30
C MET A 69 -20.13 1.53 16.87
N ASP A 70 -21.35 1.74 16.38
CA ASP A 70 -21.66 1.54 14.96
C ASP A 70 -21.35 2.82 14.18
N ILE A 71 -20.66 2.68 13.06
CA ILE A 71 -20.34 3.76 12.13
C ILE A 71 -21.15 3.55 10.87
N GLY A 72 -21.90 4.59 10.48
CA GLY A 72 -22.71 4.61 9.27
C GLY A 72 -21.99 5.29 8.09
N TYR A 73 -22.81 5.78 7.16
CA TYR A 73 -22.38 6.52 5.99
C TYR A 73 -22.75 8.00 6.13
N ARG A 74 -21.91 8.90 5.63
CA ARG A 74 -22.17 10.35 5.57
C ARG A 74 -23.33 10.63 4.62
N THR A 75 -24.19 11.58 4.98
CA THR A 75 -25.39 11.91 4.19
C THR A 75 -25.05 12.45 2.81
N ILE A 76 -24.02 13.29 2.69
CA ILE A 76 -23.68 13.98 1.44
C ILE A 76 -22.77 13.11 0.55
N SER A 77 -21.60 12.69 1.03
CA SER A 77 -20.68 11.90 0.18
C SER A 77 -21.04 10.43 0.05
N ARG A 78 -21.97 9.91 0.87
CA ARG A 78 -22.35 8.48 0.88
C ARG A 78 -21.19 7.53 1.22
N LYS A 79 -20.08 8.04 1.73
CA LYS A 79 -18.91 7.27 2.20
C LYS A 79 -19.00 7.03 3.70
N ILE A 80 -18.24 6.06 4.21
CA ILE A 80 -18.12 5.73 5.63
C ILE A 80 -17.81 6.98 6.47
N ASP A 81 -18.48 7.14 7.63
CA ASP A 81 -18.29 8.32 8.49
C ASP A 81 -17.02 8.23 9.36
N ILE A 82 -15.87 8.45 8.71
CA ILE A 82 -14.56 8.52 9.36
C ILE A 82 -14.50 9.65 10.40
N ALA A 83 -15.23 10.76 10.21
CA ALA A 83 -15.20 11.87 11.15
C ALA A 83 -15.78 11.45 12.51
N SER A 84 -16.95 10.81 12.51
CA SER A 84 -17.54 10.23 13.72
C SER A 84 -16.66 9.14 14.32
N ALA A 85 -16.06 8.28 13.49
CA ALA A 85 -15.13 7.26 13.97
C ALA A 85 -13.90 7.87 14.67
N MET A 86 -13.31 8.94 14.14
CA MET A 86 -12.17 9.62 14.76
C MET A 86 -12.56 10.41 16.01
N ALA A 87 -13.77 10.97 16.05
CA ALA A 87 -14.32 11.65 17.24
C ALA A 87 -14.59 10.67 18.40
N PHE A 88 -14.78 9.37 18.09
CA PHE A 88 -14.95 8.34 19.10
C PHE A 88 -13.67 8.04 19.91
N LYS A 89 -12.49 8.50 19.48
CA LYS A 89 -11.26 8.37 20.27
C LYS A 89 -11.39 9.11 21.61
N ALA A 90 -10.88 8.53 22.70
CA ALA A 90 -10.79 9.21 24.00
C ALA A 90 -9.45 9.94 24.17
N SER A 91 -8.41 9.48 23.47
CA SER A 91 -7.07 10.05 23.44
C SER A 91 -6.49 10.05 22.01
N PRO A 92 -5.58 10.97 21.65
CA PRO A 92 -4.84 10.90 20.39
C PRO A 92 -4.11 9.58 20.13
N SER A 93 -3.71 8.88 21.20
CA SER A 93 -3.04 7.57 21.14
C SER A 93 -3.98 6.42 20.81
N ASP A 94 -5.30 6.61 20.87
CA ASP A 94 -6.26 5.55 20.61
C ASP A 94 -6.30 5.21 19.12
N ALA A 95 -6.32 3.91 18.84
CA ALA A 95 -6.68 3.39 17.54
C ALA A 95 -8.18 3.06 17.51
N ILE A 96 -8.77 3.22 16.34
CA ILE A 96 -10.13 2.80 16.04
C ILE A 96 -10.03 1.53 15.21
N LEU A 97 -10.45 0.43 15.81
CA LEU A 97 -10.41 -0.90 15.23
C LEU A 97 -11.79 -1.27 14.67
N VAL A 98 -11.84 -2.15 13.68
CA VAL A 98 -13.08 -2.63 13.09
C VAL A 98 -13.29 -4.09 13.51
N LYS A 99 -14.32 -4.33 14.32
CA LYS A 99 -14.70 -5.66 14.80
C LYS A 99 -15.62 -6.37 13.82
N THR A 100 -16.53 -5.64 13.18
CA THR A 100 -17.47 -6.19 12.21
C THR A 100 -17.58 -5.27 11.00
N TRP A 101 -17.43 -5.81 9.79
CA TRP A 101 -17.84 -5.15 8.55
C TRP A 101 -19.18 -5.72 8.12
N TYR A 102 -20.22 -4.88 8.14
CA TYR A 102 -21.58 -5.32 7.90
C TYR A 102 -21.81 -5.67 6.43
N ASP A 103 -22.46 -6.80 6.23
CA ASP A 103 -22.94 -7.28 4.94
C ASP A 103 -24.15 -6.44 4.51
N GLN A 104 -23.99 -5.75 3.39
CA GLN A 104 -24.95 -4.86 2.77
C GLN A 104 -25.84 -5.57 1.73
N SER A 105 -25.66 -6.88 1.51
CA SER A 105 -26.46 -7.65 0.54
C SER A 105 -27.84 -8.06 1.05
N GLY A 106 -28.09 -7.94 2.35
CA GLY A 106 -29.31 -8.42 3.00
C GLY A 106 -29.25 -9.87 3.51
N ASN A 107 -28.14 -10.58 3.28
CA ASN A 107 -27.99 -11.98 3.70
C ASN A 107 -27.51 -12.15 5.16
N GLY A 108 -27.10 -11.07 5.84
CA GLY A 108 -26.60 -11.13 7.22
C GLY A 108 -25.22 -11.77 7.36
N ASN A 109 -24.47 -11.92 6.27
CA ASN A 109 -23.17 -12.59 6.22
C ASN A 109 -22.03 -11.65 6.64
N HIS A 110 -22.11 -11.05 7.84
CA HIS A 110 -21.13 -10.06 8.31
C HIS A 110 -19.72 -10.63 8.48
N ALA A 111 -18.71 -9.92 8.00
CA ALA A 111 -17.31 -10.28 8.24
C ALA A 111 -16.88 -9.77 9.62
N THR A 112 -16.18 -10.57 10.42
CA THR A 112 -15.88 -10.26 11.82
C THR A 112 -14.43 -10.53 12.20
N GLN A 113 -13.94 -9.90 13.26
CA GLN A 113 -12.68 -10.26 13.91
C GLN A 113 -12.81 -9.98 15.40
N THR A 114 -12.79 -11.04 16.21
CA THR A 114 -13.03 -10.92 17.66
C THR A 114 -11.76 -10.63 18.46
N THR A 115 -10.58 -10.92 17.89
CA THR A 115 -9.30 -10.63 18.54
C THR A 115 -8.86 -9.21 18.24
N GLN A 116 -8.90 -8.32 19.26
CA GLN A 116 -8.59 -6.90 19.11
C GLN A 116 -7.25 -6.61 18.41
N ALA A 117 -6.20 -7.38 18.72
CA ALA A 117 -4.88 -7.22 18.10
C ALA A 117 -4.87 -7.51 16.58
N LYS A 118 -5.84 -8.29 16.09
CA LYS A 118 -6.00 -8.69 14.69
C LYS A 118 -7.11 -7.91 13.96
N MET A 119 -7.83 -7.02 14.64
CA MET A 119 -8.86 -6.22 13.98
C MET A 119 -8.22 -5.24 12.97
N PRO A 120 -8.81 -5.06 11.78
CA PRO A 120 -8.49 -3.95 10.87
C PRO A 120 -8.71 -2.58 11.52
N LYS A 121 -8.22 -1.51 10.89
CA LYS A 121 -8.26 -0.14 11.43
C LYS A 121 -9.03 0.82 10.53
N LEU A 122 -9.57 1.88 11.15
CA LEU A 122 -9.93 3.12 10.46
C LEU A 122 -8.88 4.19 10.76
N LEU A 123 -8.53 4.97 9.74
CA LEU A 123 -7.56 6.06 9.85
C LEU A 123 -8.19 7.37 9.38
N ALA A 124 -7.76 8.48 10.00
CA ALA A 124 -8.18 9.81 9.58
C ALA A 124 -7.83 10.04 8.10
N GLY A 125 -8.75 10.66 7.37
CA GLY A 125 -8.57 11.01 5.96
C GLY A 125 -8.62 9.82 4.99
N ARG A 126 -8.97 8.61 5.44
CA ARG A 126 -9.12 7.43 4.57
C ARG A 126 -10.53 6.85 4.65
N ASP A 127 -11.29 6.97 3.56
CA ASP A 127 -12.62 6.36 3.41
C ASP A 127 -12.51 4.85 3.05
N ALA A 128 -11.65 4.11 3.78
CA ALA A 128 -11.32 2.71 3.55
C ALA A 128 -11.03 2.00 4.89
N ILE A 129 -11.24 0.67 4.91
CA ILE A 129 -10.80 -0.17 6.03
C ILE A 129 -9.38 -0.67 5.76
N ILE A 130 -8.49 -0.48 6.73
CA ILE A 130 -7.07 -0.76 6.58
C ILE A 130 -6.75 -2.12 7.20
N ALA A 131 -6.42 -3.10 6.36
CA ALA A 131 -5.95 -4.42 6.76
C ALA A 131 -4.49 -4.64 6.36
N GLY A 132 -3.80 -5.58 7.03
CA GLY A 132 -2.39 -5.91 6.79
C GLY A 132 -1.56 -6.20 8.04
N THR A 133 -0.33 -6.67 7.86
CA THR A 133 0.69 -6.87 8.91
C THR A 133 1.82 -5.85 8.79
N ARG A 134 2.49 -5.57 9.93
CA ARG A 134 3.91 -5.20 9.93
C ARG A 134 4.68 -6.31 9.22
N ARG A 135 5.47 -6.02 8.20
CA ARG A 135 6.44 -7.00 7.68
C ARG A 135 7.59 -6.92 8.65
N ALA A 136 7.54 -7.72 9.72
CA ALA A 136 8.76 -8.17 10.35
C ALA A 136 9.37 -9.20 9.41
N ASP A 137 10.70 -9.27 9.33
CA ASP A 137 11.28 -10.54 8.92
C ASP A 137 10.75 -11.65 9.84
N ASN A 138 10.82 -12.89 9.36
CA ASN A 138 10.20 -14.07 9.97
C ASN A 138 10.80 -14.47 11.34
N THR A 139 11.40 -13.56 12.10
CA THR A 139 12.10 -13.87 13.36
C THR A 139 11.51 -13.20 14.60
N LEU A 140 10.56 -12.26 14.46
CA LEU A 140 9.91 -11.61 15.60
C LEU A 140 8.43 -12.01 15.73
N ALA A 141 8.03 -12.42 16.93
CA ALA A 141 6.67 -12.84 17.32
C ALA A 141 5.56 -11.78 17.17
N ASN A 142 5.85 -10.59 16.61
CA ASN A 142 5.03 -9.38 16.77
C ASN A 142 4.44 -8.79 15.48
N ALA A 143 4.33 -9.56 14.39
CA ALA A 143 3.61 -9.14 13.19
C ALA A 143 2.21 -9.81 13.12
N LEU A 144 1.31 -9.46 14.05
CA LEU A 144 -0.05 -9.99 14.02
C LEU A 144 -0.81 -9.45 12.78
N PRO A 145 -1.39 -10.32 11.95
CA PRO A 145 -2.17 -9.89 10.80
C PRO A 145 -3.45 -9.22 11.21
N ARG A 146 -3.78 -8.12 10.52
CA ARG A 146 -5.09 -7.49 10.61
C ARG A 146 -5.96 -7.96 9.46
N TYR A 147 -7.07 -8.62 9.78
CA TYR A 147 -7.94 -9.29 8.80
C TYR A 147 -9.35 -9.50 9.35
N PHE A 148 -10.28 -9.86 8.47
CA PHE A 148 -11.60 -10.35 8.86
C PHE A 148 -11.75 -11.84 8.55
N ASP A 149 -12.46 -12.53 9.43
CA ASP A 149 -13.08 -13.82 9.20
C ASP A 149 -14.39 -13.60 8.42
N ILE A 150 -14.51 -14.24 7.26
CA ILE A 150 -15.73 -14.29 6.44
C ILE A 150 -16.54 -15.50 6.92
N PRO A 151 -17.83 -15.35 7.27
CA PRO A 151 -18.62 -16.40 7.89
C PRO A 151 -18.93 -17.53 6.91
N ALA A 152 -19.19 -18.73 7.44
CA ALA A 152 -19.53 -19.92 6.64
C ALA A 152 -20.82 -19.76 5.82
N GLY A 153 -21.69 -18.80 6.18
CA GLY A 153 -22.86 -18.43 5.39
C GLY A 153 -22.51 -17.78 4.04
N VAL A 154 -21.28 -17.30 3.86
CA VAL A 154 -20.73 -17.03 2.52
C VAL A 154 -20.30 -18.37 1.92
N ALA A 155 -21.08 -18.84 0.96
CA ALA A 155 -20.95 -20.18 0.40
C ALA A 155 -21.15 -20.15 -1.11
N PHE A 156 -20.28 -20.83 -1.85
CA PHE A 156 -20.33 -20.88 -3.30
C PHE A 156 -19.63 -22.12 -3.85
N ASN A 157 -19.82 -22.36 -5.15
CA ASN A 157 -19.00 -23.32 -5.86
C ASN A 157 -17.84 -22.60 -6.56
N ARG A 158 -16.62 -23.16 -6.50
CA ARG A 158 -15.46 -22.64 -7.22
C ARG A 158 -15.76 -22.48 -8.72
N LEU A 159 -16.55 -23.39 -9.28
CA LEU A 159 -17.10 -23.27 -10.62
C LEU A 159 -18.37 -22.39 -10.58
N GLY A 160 -18.36 -21.27 -11.30
CA GLY A 160 -19.57 -20.48 -11.50
C GLY A 160 -19.82 -19.42 -10.43
N ASN A 161 -18.80 -18.67 -9.99
CA ASN A 161 -18.94 -17.59 -9.01
C ASN A 161 -18.36 -16.26 -9.54
N THR A 162 -18.61 -15.17 -8.82
CA THR A 162 -17.99 -13.87 -9.11
C THR A 162 -17.54 -13.17 -7.83
N LYS A 163 -16.33 -12.58 -7.84
CA LYS A 163 -15.81 -11.76 -6.75
C LYS A 163 -15.46 -10.39 -7.31
N LEU A 164 -15.92 -9.32 -6.67
CA LEU A 164 -15.60 -7.94 -7.04
C LEU A 164 -14.91 -7.24 -5.87
N MET A 165 -13.92 -6.41 -6.16
CA MET A 165 -13.16 -5.68 -5.15
C MET A 165 -12.83 -4.27 -5.60
N VAL A 166 -12.73 -3.37 -4.64
CA VAL A 166 -12.06 -2.08 -4.80
C VAL A 166 -11.06 -1.94 -3.67
N PHE A 167 -9.78 -1.81 -4.02
CA PHE A 167 -8.70 -1.66 -3.05
C PHE A 167 -7.55 -0.83 -3.60
N ALA A 168 -6.69 -0.32 -2.71
CA ALA A 168 -5.37 0.21 -3.06
C ALA A 168 -4.28 -0.58 -2.32
N SER A 169 -3.15 -0.86 -2.97
CA SER A 169 -2.05 -1.63 -2.38
C SER A 169 -0.80 -0.77 -2.18
N SER A 170 -0.33 -0.69 -0.93
CA SER A 170 0.76 0.22 -0.56
C SER A 170 2.16 -0.40 -0.56
N VAL A 171 2.29 -1.68 -0.92
CA VAL A 171 3.53 -2.44 -0.85
C VAL A 171 3.75 -3.28 -2.10
N SER A 172 5.02 -3.61 -2.33
CA SER A 172 5.46 -4.48 -3.40
C SER A 172 4.97 -5.91 -3.20
N LEU A 173 4.59 -6.56 -4.32
CA LEU A 173 3.85 -7.81 -4.46
C LEU A 173 4.60 -9.06 -3.94
N GLN A 174 5.07 -9.05 -2.69
CA GLN A 174 5.80 -10.20 -2.12
C GLN A 174 4.87 -11.27 -1.56
N GLY A 175 4.02 -11.82 -2.43
CA GLY A 175 3.16 -12.96 -2.12
C GLY A 175 2.03 -12.59 -1.16
N MET A 176 1.25 -11.56 -1.49
CA MET A 176 0.20 -11.07 -0.59
C MET A 176 -1.17 -11.58 -0.99
N THR A 177 -2.02 -11.83 0.00
CA THR A 177 -3.33 -12.47 -0.21
C THR A 177 -4.45 -11.53 0.23
N PRO A 178 -5.06 -10.75 -0.69
CA PRO A 178 -6.19 -9.87 -0.37
C PRO A 178 -7.38 -10.61 0.20
N TYR A 179 -7.66 -11.81 -0.31
CA TYR A 179 -8.64 -12.71 0.27
C TYR A 179 -8.22 -14.16 0.04
N GLU A 180 -8.70 -15.04 0.91
CA GLU A 180 -8.58 -16.48 0.76
C GLU A 180 -9.86 -17.17 1.22
N PHE A 181 -10.34 -18.13 0.44
CA PHE A 181 -11.30 -19.12 0.88
C PHE A 181 -10.62 -20.50 0.91
N PRO A 182 -10.20 -20.98 2.10
CA PRO A 182 -9.44 -22.23 2.22
C PRO A 182 -10.34 -23.46 2.13
N ASN A 183 -9.78 -24.58 1.65
CA ASN A 183 -10.37 -25.91 1.78
C ASN A 183 -9.26 -26.98 1.80
N ASN A 184 -8.88 -27.49 2.99
CA ASN A 184 -8.05 -28.66 3.39
C ASN A 184 -6.86 -29.17 2.52
N ALA A 185 -6.61 -28.63 1.34
CA ALA A 185 -5.52 -28.89 0.40
C ALA A 185 -5.48 -27.86 -0.76
N GLN A 186 -6.50 -27.00 -0.92
CA GLN A 186 -6.66 -26.06 -2.04
C GLN A 186 -7.29 -24.74 -1.57
N SER A 187 -6.83 -23.58 -2.07
CA SER A 187 -7.46 -22.29 -1.79
C SER A 187 -7.98 -21.62 -3.06
N ASP A 188 -9.14 -20.95 -2.95
CA ASP A 188 -9.61 -19.95 -3.93
C ASP A 188 -9.19 -18.58 -3.38
N ALA A 189 -8.15 -18.01 -3.99
CA ALA A 189 -7.49 -16.84 -3.47
C ALA A 189 -7.02 -15.91 -4.59
N LEU A 190 -7.07 -14.62 -4.30
CA LEU A 190 -6.28 -13.65 -5.05
C LEU A 190 -4.87 -13.60 -4.44
N LEU A 191 -3.84 -13.76 -5.26
CA LEU A 191 -2.44 -13.69 -4.85
C LEU A 191 -1.68 -12.64 -5.66
N LEU A 192 -1.05 -11.73 -4.95
CA LEU A 192 -0.19 -10.69 -5.49
C LEU A 192 1.26 -11.20 -5.46
N SER A 193 1.78 -11.69 -6.60
CA SER A 193 3.02 -12.50 -6.65
C SER A 193 4.29 -11.70 -7.00
N GLN A 194 5.45 -12.25 -6.60
CA GLN A 194 6.76 -11.57 -6.53
C GLN A 194 7.31 -11.03 -7.87
N SER A 195 6.94 -11.59 -9.01
CA SER A 195 7.80 -11.45 -10.20
C SER A 195 7.34 -10.45 -11.26
N ASN A 196 6.08 -10.01 -11.27
CA ASN A 196 5.49 -9.10 -12.29
C ASN A 196 3.95 -9.23 -12.40
N ALA A 197 3.32 -10.15 -11.67
CA ALA A 197 1.94 -10.55 -11.93
C ALA A 197 1.04 -10.50 -10.69
N MET A 198 -0.17 -9.98 -10.88
CA MET A 198 -1.32 -10.47 -10.12
C MET A 198 -1.60 -11.89 -10.55
N SER A 199 -1.71 -12.81 -9.61
CA SER A 199 -2.15 -14.17 -9.89
C SER A 199 -3.43 -14.49 -9.15
N ILE A 200 -4.46 -14.97 -9.85
CA ILE A 200 -5.54 -15.67 -9.16
C ILE A 200 -5.13 -17.12 -9.06
N ARG A 201 -5.09 -17.68 -7.85
CA ARG A 201 -4.79 -19.11 -7.67
C ARG A 201 -6.05 -19.87 -7.27
N TRP A 202 -6.21 -21.03 -7.90
CA TRP A 202 -7.13 -22.08 -7.51
C TRP A 202 -6.40 -23.41 -7.58
N TYR A 203 -5.71 -23.81 -6.52
CA TYR A 203 -4.82 -24.98 -6.60
C TYR A 203 -5.55 -26.25 -7.11
N PRO A 204 -4.96 -27.03 -8.05
CA PRO A 204 -3.59 -26.91 -8.60
C PRO A 204 -3.42 -25.93 -9.79
N GLY A 205 -4.45 -25.19 -10.17
CA GLY A 205 -4.42 -24.18 -11.22
C GLY A 205 -4.04 -22.77 -10.72
N ALA A 206 -3.41 -21.99 -11.59
CA ALA A 206 -3.19 -20.57 -11.36
C ALA A 206 -3.30 -19.81 -12.67
N VAL A 207 -3.84 -18.60 -12.57
CA VAL A 207 -3.82 -17.59 -13.61
C VAL A 207 -2.84 -16.54 -13.23
N ASN A 208 -1.88 -16.25 -14.11
CA ASN A 208 -0.94 -15.17 -13.92
C ASN A 208 -1.27 -14.05 -14.90
N ASP A 209 -1.88 -12.99 -14.40
CA ASP A 209 -2.02 -11.74 -15.11
C ASP A 209 -0.78 -10.87 -14.82
N LYS A 210 0.15 -10.84 -15.78
CA LYS A 210 1.51 -10.28 -15.64
C LYS A 210 1.58 -8.74 -15.64
N THR A 211 0.53 -8.07 -15.23
CA THR A 211 0.57 -6.62 -14.97
C THR A 211 0.85 -6.38 -13.49
N PRO A 212 1.83 -5.52 -13.15
CA PRO A 212 2.05 -5.12 -11.77
C PRO A 212 0.78 -4.48 -11.19
N ALA A 213 0.48 -4.76 -9.92
CA ALA A 213 -0.68 -4.24 -9.20
C ALA A 213 -0.34 -3.68 -7.81
N ALA A 214 0.95 -3.39 -7.56
CA ALA A 214 1.38 -2.68 -6.35
C ALA A 214 1.16 -1.18 -6.55
N LYS A 215 -0.09 -0.84 -6.90
CA LYS A 215 -0.50 0.50 -7.23
C LYS A 215 -1.15 1.12 -6.01
N ASP A 216 -0.57 2.22 -5.54
CA ASP A 216 -1.01 2.89 -4.34
C ASP A 216 -2.13 3.91 -4.60
N VAL A 217 -3.05 3.53 -5.48
CA VAL A 217 -4.30 4.23 -5.77
C VAL A 217 -5.40 3.20 -5.85
N LEU A 218 -6.66 3.61 -5.67
CA LEU A 218 -7.78 2.70 -5.77
C LEU A 218 -7.83 2.07 -7.16
N GLU A 219 -8.12 0.77 -7.17
CA GLU A 219 -8.34 -0.01 -8.38
C GLU A 219 -9.58 -0.88 -8.20
N PHE A 220 -10.32 -1.07 -9.30
CA PHE A 220 -11.36 -2.07 -9.38
C PHE A 220 -10.78 -3.39 -9.89
N TYR A 221 -11.19 -4.47 -9.23
CA TYR A 221 -10.88 -5.83 -9.62
C TYR A 221 -12.14 -6.68 -9.65
N GLY A 222 -12.31 -7.47 -10.71
CA GLY A 222 -13.34 -8.50 -10.78
C GLY A 222 -12.76 -9.84 -11.18
N MET A 223 -13.27 -10.92 -10.59
CA MET A 223 -13.04 -12.28 -11.02
C MET A 223 -14.40 -12.92 -11.29
N GLY A 224 -14.62 -13.42 -12.51
CA GLY A 224 -15.71 -14.34 -12.80
C GLY A 224 -15.15 -15.72 -13.13
N THR A 225 -15.74 -16.79 -12.61
CA THR A 225 -15.42 -18.17 -13.01
C THR A 225 -16.63 -18.83 -13.63
N GLY A 226 -16.43 -19.69 -14.63
CA GLY A 226 -17.50 -20.35 -15.36
C GLY A 226 -17.06 -21.61 -16.08
N ALA A 227 -18.03 -22.39 -16.56
CA ALA A 227 -17.79 -23.65 -17.28
C ALA A 227 -17.05 -23.44 -18.61
N THR A 228 -17.23 -22.27 -19.23
CA THR A 228 -16.54 -21.87 -20.47
C THR A 228 -15.21 -21.14 -20.20
N GLY A 229 -14.85 -20.93 -18.93
CA GLY A 229 -13.60 -20.28 -18.53
C GLY A 229 -13.77 -19.23 -17.42
N SER A 230 -12.65 -18.72 -16.94
CA SER A 230 -12.57 -17.63 -15.95
C SER A 230 -12.06 -16.34 -16.58
N GLY A 231 -12.48 -15.20 -16.01
CA GLY A 231 -12.17 -13.85 -16.45
C GLY A 231 -11.65 -12.97 -15.32
N ILE A 232 -10.57 -12.23 -15.56
CA ILE A 232 -10.10 -11.14 -14.69
C ILE A 232 -10.50 -9.81 -15.30
N TYR A 233 -11.23 -8.98 -14.56
CA TYR A 233 -11.67 -7.65 -14.96
C TYR A 233 -10.90 -6.59 -14.21
N ARG A 234 -10.31 -5.65 -14.95
CA ARG A 234 -9.63 -4.48 -14.37
C ARG A 234 -10.46 -3.21 -14.51
N THR A 235 -10.04 -2.17 -13.79
CA THR A 235 -10.50 -0.78 -13.95
C THR A 235 -10.57 -0.36 -15.42
N THR A 236 -9.58 -0.74 -16.24
CA THR A 236 -9.42 -0.26 -17.63
C THR A 236 -10.13 -1.10 -18.70
N GLY A 237 -10.96 -2.09 -18.35
CA GLY A 237 -11.71 -2.83 -19.38
C GLY A 237 -11.27 -4.27 -19.63
N THR A 238 -10.00 -4.60 -19.41
CA THR A 238 -9.42 -5.84 -19.93
C THR A 238 -9.94 -7.08 -19.20
N LYS A 239 -10.38 -8.08 -19.99
CA LYS A 239 -10.72 -9.46 -19.59
C LYS A 239 -9.66 -10.44 -20.09
N SER A 240 -9.00 -11.16 -19.19
CA SER A 240 -8.15 -12.31 -19.56
C SER A 240 -8.96 -13.60 -19.48
N THR A 241 -9.04 -14.41 -20.54
CA THR A 241 -9.87 -15.66 -20.59
C THR A 241 -9.02 -16.91 -20.39
N ILE A 242 -9.40 -17.80 -19.47
CA ILE A 242 -8.56 -18.94 -19.03
C ILE A 242 -9.40 -20.18 -18.70
N THR A 243 -8.75 -21.36 -18.64
CA THR A 243 -9.33 -22.69 -18.35
C THR A 243 -10.27 -22.66 -17.14
N ALA A 244 -11.43 -23.28 -17.29
CA ALA A 244 -12.43 -23.40 -16.24
C ALA A 244 -11.86 -24.10 -14.98
N PRO A 245 -12.19 -23.63 -13.77
CA PRO A 245 -11.83 -24.33 -12.55
C PRO A 245 -12.67 -25.58 -12.39
N THR A 246 -12.23 -26.49 -11.52
CA THR A 246 -13.04 -27.64 -11.10
C THR A 246 -14.12 -27.23 -10.12
N THR A 247 -15.21 -28.00 -10.10
CA THR A 247 -16.26 -27.90 -9.10
C THR A 247 -15.69 -28.17 -7.70
N LEU A 248 -15.89 -27.25 -6.76
CA LEU A 248 -15.56 -27.45 -5.35
C LEU A 248 -16.43 -26.56 -4.48
N ALA A 249 -17.07 -27.14 -3.47
CA ALA A 249 -17.82 -26.36 -2.48
C ALA A 249 -16.86 -25.60 -1.56
N ILE A 250 -17.15 -24.32 -1.35
CA ILE A 250 -16.36 -23.40 -0.55
C ILE A 250 -17.31 -22.66 0.39
N THR A 251 -16.93 -22.55 1.66
CA THR A 251 -17.69 -21.86 2.71
C THR A 251 -16.75 -21.11 3.63
N GLY A 252 -17.03 -19.83 3.89
CA GLY A 252 -16.21 -18.99 4.76
C GLY A 252 -14.79 -18.74 4.23
N GLY A 253 -14.08 -17.81 4.86
CA GLY A 253 -12.77 -17.40 4.37
C GLY A 253 -12.18 -16.25 5.17
N TYR A 254 -11.23 -15.55 4.55
CA TYR A 254 -10.49 -14.45 5.14
C TYR A 254 -10.39 -13.28 4.17
N LEU A 255 -10.49 -12.07 4.69
CA LEU A 255 -10.18 -10.82 3.99
C LEU A 255 -8.95 -10.17 4.64
N GLY A 256 -7.86 -10.04 3.89
CA GLY A 256 -6.58 -9.48 4.34
C GLY A 256 -5.60 -10.49 4.92
N PHE A 257 -5.88 -11.79 4.85
CA PHE A 257 -5.03 -12.84 5.43
C PHE A 257 -5.06 -14.14 4.62
N SER A 258 -4.03 -14.98 4.83
CA SER A 258 -3.95 -16.35 4.32
C SER A 258 -3.76 -17.29 5.50
N SER A 259 -4.70 -18.21 5.67
CA SER A 259 -4.64 -19.32 6.62
C SER A 259 -3.67 -20.42 6.20
N VAL A 260 -3.34 -20.50 4.90
CA VAL A 260 -2.30 -21.40 4.42
C VAL A 260 -0.95 -20.82 4.83
N ALA A 261 -0.41 -21.32 5.94
CA ALA A 261 0.87 -20.97 6.54
C ALA A 261 2.05 -21.41 5.65
N SER A 262 2.15 -20.83 4.46
CA SER A 262 3.36 -20.95 3.65
C SER A 262 4.12 -19.63 3.73
N ALA A 263 5.45 -19.69 3.75
CA ALA A 263 6.33 -18.51 3.69
C ALA A 263 6.06 -17.58 2.47
N TRP A 264 5.17 -18.00 1.58
CA TRP A 264 4.77 -17.36 0.33
C TRP A 264 3.49 -16.52 0.44
N ASN A 265 2.64 -16.68 1.45
CA ASN A 265 1.35 -15.98 1.54
C ASN A 265 1.29 -15.06 2.77
N LYS A 266 1.53 -13.77 2.55
CA LYS A 266 1.55 -12.71 3.56
C LYS A 266 0.20 -11.99 3.59
N ALA A 267 -0.15 -11.46 4.76
CA ALA A 267 -1.31 -10.60 4.92
C ALA A 267 -1.23 -9.39 3.98
N ALA A 268 -2.36 -9.04 3.37
CA ALA A 268 -2.39 -7.98 2.39
C ALA A 268 -2.54 -6.60 3.06
N ARG A 269 -1.49 -5.78 2.97
CA ARG A 269 -1.45 -4.35 3.29
C ARG A 269 -2.21 -3.55 2.24
N GLN A 270 -3.48 -3.31 2.52
CA GLN A 270 -4.40 -2.71 1.57
C GLN A 270 -5.42 -1.80 2.24
N ASP A 271 -5.90 -0.85 1.46
CA ASP A 271 -7.06 -0.04 1.78
C ASP A 271 -8.25 -0.70 1.09
N TYR A 272 -9.13 -1.35 1.85
CA TYR A 272 -10.31 -2.03 1.32
C TYR A 272 -11.52 -1.07 1.30
N CYS A 273 -12.13 -0.93 0.13
CA CYS A 273 -13.34 -0.13 -0.07
C CYS A 273 -14.55 -0.99 -0.46
N LEU A 274 -14.33 -2.06 -1.21
CA LEU A 274 -15.37 -3.01 -1.62
C LEU A 274 -14.81 -4.43 -1.61
N PHE A 275 -15.60 -5.36 -1.07
CA PHE A 275 -15.47 -6.79 -1.34
C PHE A 275 -16.87 -7.40 -1.48
N ALA A 276 -17.18 -7.92 -2.66
CA ALA A 276 -18.46 -8.56 -2.96
C ALA A 276 -18.24 -9.99 -3.46
N VAL A 277 -19.04 -10.92 -2.94
CA VAL A 277 -19.01 -12.33 -3.29
C VAL A 277 -20.38 -12.75 -3.82
N TYR A 278 -20.38 -13.26 -5.03
CA TYR A 278 -21.53 -13.80 -5.75
C TYR A 278 -21.36 -15.30 -5.87
N PRO A 279 -22.28 -16.11 -5.32
CA PRO A 279 -22.30 -17.56 -5.51
C PRO A 279 -22.63 -18.00 -6.93
N SER A 280 -22.97 -17.06 -7.80
CA SER A 280 -23.25 -17.23 -9.21
C SER A 280 -22.25 -16.48 -10.09
N GLN A 281 -22.14 -16.92 -11.34
CA GLN A 281 -21.35 -16.21 -12.35
C GLN A 281 -22.18 -15.03 -12.88
N LEU A 282 -21.69 -13.81 -12.66
CA LEU A 282 -22.25 -12.63 -13.31
C LEU A 282 -21.86 -12.61 -14.80
N THR A 283 -22.75 -12.06 -15.62
CA THR A 283 -22.46 -11.79 -17.04
C THR A 283 -21.39 -10.70 -17.19
N ASP A 284 -20.69 -10.69 -18.32
CA ASP A 284 -19.69 -9.65 -18.64
C ASP A 284 -20.29 -8.23 -18.56
N THR A 285 -21.56 -8.08 -18.97
CA THR A 285 -22.30 -6.82 -18.88
C THR A 285 -22.53 -6.41 -17.43
N GLN A 286 -23.03 -7.31 -16.58
CA GLN A 286 -23.23 -7.01 -15.16
C GLN A 286 -21.92 -6.63 -14.45
N ILE A 287 -20.80 -7.28 -14.80
CA ILE A 287 -19.49 -6.93 -14.22
C ILE A 287 -19.02 -5.56 -14.73
N THR A 288 -19.29 -5.24 -16.00
CA THR A 288 -18.97 -3.93 -16.59
C THR A 288 -19.79 -2.80 -15.95
N ASP A 289 -21.06 -3.03 -15.69
CA ASP A 289 -21.94 -2.08 -15.01
C ASP A 289 -21.52 -1.89 -13.55
N ALA A 290 -21.23 -2.98 -12.84
CA ALA A 290 -20.72 -2.95 -11.48
C ALA A 290 -19.38 -2.20 -11.39
N ARG A 291 -18.48 -2.39 -12.36
CA ARG A 291 -17.24 -1.62 -12.45
C ARG A 291 -17.50 -0.14 -12.63
N THR A 292 -18.40 0.23 -13.54
CA THR A 292 -18.74 1.65 -13.81
C THR A 292 -19.34 2.32 -12.58
N ALA A 293 -20.23 1.62 -11.89
CA ALA A 293 -20.80 2.08 -10.63
C ALA A 293 -19.73 2.24 -9.54
N ALA A 294 -18.82 1.27 -9.40
CA ALA A 294 -17.72 1.33 -8.45
C ALA A 294 -16.74 2.48 -8.76
N ILE A 295 -16.37 2.68 -10.03
CA ILE A 295 -15.51 3.79 -10.45
C ILE A 295 -16.11 5.12 -10.01
N THR A 296 -17.41 5.30 -10.23
CA THR A 296 -18.12 6.53 -9.87
C THR A 296 -18.25 6.71 -8.35
N ALA A 297 -18.70 5.69 -7.63
CA ALA A 297 -18.97 5.76 -6.20
C ALA A 297 -17.68 5.98 -5.38
N PHE A 298 -16.61 5.24 -5.68
CA PHE A 298 -15.36 5.34 -4.94
C PHE A 298 -14.42 6.43 -5.47
N GLY A 299 -14.70 6.99 -6.65
CA GLY A 299 -13.79 7.90 -7.35
C GLY A 299 -12.50 7.20 -7.78
N VAL A 300 -12.62 5.98 -8.31
CA VAL A 300 -11.47 5.20 -8.80
C VAL A 300 -10.87 5.94 -10.00
N PRO A 301 -9.59 6.35 -9.96
CA PRO A 301 -9.01 7.08 -11.08
C PRO A 301 -8.83 6.17 -12.30
N THR A 302 -9.29 6.63 -13.48
CA THR A 302 -9.20 5.89 -14.74
C THR A 302 -8.09 6.39 -15.67
N SER A 303 -7.50 7.54 -15.37
CA SER A 303 -6.43 8.18 -16.13
C SER A 303 -5.48 8.91 -15.20
N PHE A 304 -4.21 9.02 -15.59
CA PHE A 304 -3.16 9.64 -14.79
C PHE A 304 -2.30 10.54 -15.66
N ASP A 305 -1.99 11.74 -15.16
CA ASP A 305 -1.09 12.67 -15.84
C ASP A 305 0.37 12.42 -15.48
N ASN A 306 0.62 11.81 -14.32
CA ASN A 306 1.96 11.52 -13.84
C ASN A 306 2.08 10.09 -13.36
N ASN A 307 3.30 9.57 -13.44
CA ASN A 307 3.63 8.22 -13.03
C ASN A 307 4.81 8.26 -12.06
N LEU A 308 4.59 7.86 -10.81
CA LEU A 308 5.62 7.81 -9.78
C LEU A 308 5.97 6.35 -9.51
N ILE A 309 7.19 5.94 -9.85
CA ILE A 309 7.66 4.57 -9.75
C ILE A 309 8.80 4.51 -8.74
N PHE A 310 8.53 3.95 -7.57
CA PHE A 310 9.50 3.82 -6.50
C PHE A 310 10.20 2.47 -6.59
N VAL A 311 11.51 2.50 -6.81
CA VAL A 311 12.41 1.36 -6.95
C VAL A 311 13.37 1.35 -5.77
N GLY A 312 13.55 0.22 -5.13
CA GLY A 312 14.48 0.14 -4.00
C GLY A 312 14.34 -1.12 -3.20
N ASP A 313 14.94 -1.18 -2.03
CA ASP A 313 14.99 -2.41 -1.23
C ASP A 313 13.85 -2.52 -0.19
N SER A 314 14.14 -3.10 0.98
CA SER A 314 13.22 -3.23 2.11
C SER A 314 12.77 -1.89 2.68
N ILE A 315 13.59 -0.84 2.54
CA ILE A 315 13.24 0.51 2.97
C ILE A 315 12.13 1.04 2.05
N THR A 316 12.31 0.95 0.73
CA THR A 316 11.25 1.33 -0.22
C THR A 316 10.00 0.45 -0.09
N GLU A 317 10.18 -0.84 0.18
CA GLU A 317 9.07 -1.76 0.43
C GLU A 317 8.24 -1.34 1.65
N GLY A 318 8.84 -0.69 2.65
CA GLY A 318 8.21 -0.36 3.91
C GLY A 318 8.23 -1.53 4.90
N VAL A 319 9.35 -2.22 5.02
CA VAL A 319 9.59 -3.14 6.15
C VAL A 319 9.45 -2.35 7.46
N TYR A 320 8.77 -2.94 8.45
CA TYR A 320 8.40 -2.31 9.72
C TYR A 320 7.43 -1.10 9.70
N THR A 321 6.86 -0.71 8.55
CA THR A 321 5.75 0.26 8.54
C THR A 321 4.43 -0.42 8.87
N ASP A 322 3.64 0.22 9.74
CA ASP A 322 2.25 -0.13 10.00
C ASP A 322 1.30 0.77 9.17
N ASP A 323 0.02 0.40 9.12
CA ASP A 323 -1.06 1.27 8.62
C ASP A 323 -0.83 1.80 7.20
N ASN A 324 -0.13 0.98 6.39
CA ASN A 324 0.25 1.27 5.02
C ASN A 324 1.10 2.55 4.87
N LYS A 325 1.82 2.99 5.90
CA LYS A 325 2.65 4.21 5.90
C LYS A 325 4.02 4.01 5.23
N THR A 326 4.02 3.58 3.97
CA THR A 326 5.25 3.39 3.19
C THR A 326 5.75 4.71 2.61
N LEU A 327 7.05 4.78 2.26
CA LEU A 327 7.61 5.97 1.61
C LEU A 327 6.85 6.34 0.33
N PRO A 328 6.57 5.42 -0.62
CA PRO A 328 5.86 5.77 -1.85
C PRO A 328 4.53 6.46 -1.58
N ARG A 329 3.78 5.97 -0.59
CA ARG A 329 2.49 6.52 -0.18
C ARG A 329 2.61 7.91 0.44
N LEU A 330 3.47 8.03 1.44
CA LEU A 330 3.63 9.26 2.21
C LEU A 330 4.26 10.37 1.37
N ALA A 331 5.31 10.06 0.61
CA ALA A 331 5.97 11.03 -0.26
C ALA A 331 5.00 11.50 -1.36
N SER A 332 4.28 10.58 -2.00
CA SER A 332 3.32 10.95 -3.05
C SER A 332 2.19 11.83 -2.52
N ALA A 333 1.73 11.65 -1.28
CA ALA A 333 0.73 12.54 -0.70
C ALA A 333 1.21 14.01 -0.61
N ALA A 334 2.52 14.25 -0.49
CA ALA A 334 3.14 15.58 -0.45
C ALA A 334 3.68 16.06 -1.81
N VAL A 335 3.57 15.26 -2.87
CA VAL A 335 3.93 15.67 -4.24
C VAL A 335 2.84 16.57 -4.82
N SER A 336 3.26 17.69 -5.39
CA SER A 336 2.39 18.75 -5.94
C SER A 336 1.51 18.30 -7.11
N ALA A 337 1.94 17.30 -7.87
CA ALA A 337 1.12 16.69 -8.92
C ALA A 337 -0.09 15.99 -8.29
N SER A 338 -1.30 16.45 -8.61
CA SER A 338 -2.55 15.93 -8.07
C SER A 338 -2.92 14.57 -8.67
N ASN A 339 -2.91 14.46 -10.01
CA ASN A 339 -3.30 13.25 -10.73
C ASN A 339 -2.08 12.37 -11.08
N LYS A 340 -1.92 11.28 -10.32
CA LYS A 340 -0.73 10.43 -10.38
C LYS A 340 -1.03 8.97 -10.06
N GLN A 341 -0.38 8.08 -10.80
CA GLN A 341 -0.27 6.67 -10.42
C GLN A 341 1.01 6.47 -9.61
N ILE A 342 0.95 5.60 -8.62
CA ILE A 342 2.03 5.41 -7.63
C ILE A 342 2.33 3.93 -7.58
N TRP A 343 3.59 3.55 -7.79
CA TRP A 343 4.03 2.16 -7.79
C TRP A 343 5.09 1.94 -6.72
N ASN A 344 4.88 0.94 -5.86
CA ASN A 344 5.91 0.48 -4.92
C ASN A 344 6.54 -0.81 -5.43
N LEU A 345 7.77 -0.71 -5.94
CA LEU A 345 8.55 -1.86 -6.44
C LEU A 345 9.64 -2.30 -5.45
N GLY A 346 9.57 -1.86 -4.20
CA GLY A 346 10.53 -2.23 -3.15
C GLY A 346 10.70 -3.74 -2.98
N VAL A 347 11.92 -4.27 -2.88
CA VAL A 347 12.13 -5.70 -2.57
C VAL A 347 13.16 -5.82 -1.47
N ALA A 348 12.74 -6.32 -0.31
CA ALA A 348 13.67 -6.61 0.79
C ALA A 348 14.89 -7.40 0.33
N GLY A 349 16.07 -6.90 0.72
CA GLY A 349 17.37 -7.52 0.46
C GLY A 349 17.93 -7.32 -0.95
N GLN A 350 17.22 -6.67 -1.88
CA GLN A 350 17.76 -6.52 -3.23
C GLN A 350 18.95 -5.56 -3.29
N THR A 351 19.96 -5.94 -4.06
CA THR A 351 21.14 -5.14 -4.43
C THR A 351 20.92 -4.39 -5.74
N MET A 352 21.80 -3.45 -6.09
CA MET A 352 21.75 -2.80 -7.40
C MET A 352 21.91 -3.79 -8.57
N ALA A 353 22.70 -4.85 -8.40
CA ALA A 353 22.80 -5.93 -9.39
C ALA A 353 21.46 -6.67 -9.59
N THR A 354 20.70 -6.87 -8.50
CA THR A 354 19.39 -7.52 -8.55
C THR A 354 18.34 -6.63 -9.20
N ILE A 355 18.39 -5.32 -8.92
CA ILE A 355 17.56 -4.30 -9.59
C ILE A 355 17.83 -4.32 -11.09
N ALA A 356 19.10 -4.26 -11.51
CA ALA A 356 19.47 -4.26 -12.92
C ALA A 356 18.94 -5.50 -13.66
N THR A 357 19.05 -6.68 -13.06
CA THR A 357 18.54 -7.95 -13.62
C THR A 357 17.03 -7.91 -13.85
N ASN A 358 16.27 -7.33 -12.91
CA ASN A 358 14.81 -7.34 -12.95
C ASN A 358 14.20 -6.09 -13.60
N GLN A 359 15.03 -5.11 -14.01
CA GLN A 359 14.52 -3.80 -14.43
C GLN A 359 13.56 -3.92 -15.62
N ALA A 360 13.88 -4.77 -16.60
CA ALA A 360 13.10 -4.85 -17.84
C ALA A 360 11.68 -5.38 -17.59
N THR A 361 11.55 -6.35 -16.69
CA THR A 361 10.28 -7.03 -16.40
C THR A 361 9.43 -6.29 -15.37
N ARG A 362 10.04 -5.49 -14.48
CA ARG A 362 9.33 -4.81 -13.36
C ARG A 362 9.18 -3.31 -13.54
N GLU A 363 10.22 -2.63 -14.02
CA GLU A 363 10.24 -1.18 -14.17
C GLU A 363 9.91 -0.78 -15.62
N GLY A 364 10.49 -1.49 -16.58
CA GLY A 364 10.32 -1.23 -18.01
C GLY A 364 8.87 -1.33 -18.48
N THR A 365 8.10 -2.22 -17.86
CA THR A 365 6.66 -2.43 -18.14
C THR A 365 5.76 -1.33 -17.59
N LEU A 366 6.28 -0.47 -16.71
CA LEU A 366 5.52 0.61 -16.08
C LEU A 366 5.77 1.98 -16.72
N TYR A 367 6.79 2.12 -17.56
CA TYR A 367 6.89 3.28 -18.44
C TYR A 367 5.66 3.32 -19.34
N SER A 368 5.03 4.48 -19.43
CA SER A 368 3.97 4.71 -20.42
C SER A 368 4.20 6.02 -21.16
N GLY A 369 4.30 5.92 -22.49
CA GLY A 369 4.32 7.07 -23.40
C GLY A 369 2.98 7.80 -23.49
N SER A 370 1.90 7.25 -22.93
CA SER A 370 0.59 7.93 -22.85
C SER A 370 0.47 8.91 -21.68
N ILE A 371 1.47 8.95 -20.78
CA ILE A 371 1.52 9.88 -19.66
C ILE A 371 1.87 11.26 -20.20
N THR A 372 0.99 12.23 -19.97
CA THR A 372 1.10 13.61 -20.49
C THR A 372 2.05 14.50 -19.67
N GLY A 373 2.17 14.22 -18.37
CA GLY A 373 3.13 14.83 -17.46
C GLY A 373 4.46 14.06 -17.47
N LYS A 374 4.90 13.57 -16.30
CA LYS A 374 6.21 12.90 -16.17
C LYS A 374 6.11 11.44 -15.73
N ASN A 375 7.05 10.65 -16.22
CA ASN A 375 7.37 9.33 -15.69
C ASN A 375 8.56 9.48 -14.72
N VAL A 376 8.30 9.61 -13.43
CA VAL A 376 9.32 9.79 -12.38
C VAL A 376 9.70 8.44 -11.80
N PHE A 377 10.95 8.03 -11.98
CA PHE A 377 11.53 6.88 -11.30
C PHE A 377 12.33 7.34 -10.10
N HIS A 378 11.97 6.87 -8.91
CA HIS A 378 12.64 7.17 -7.65
C HIS A 378 13.41 5.94 -7.18
N LEU A 379 14.74 5.96 -7.25
CA LEU A 379 15.62 4.88 -6.81
C LEU A 379 16.13 5.14 -5.38
N TRP A 380 15.93 4.20 -4.46
CA TRP A 380 16.59 4.19 -3.16
C TRP A 380 17.15 2.79 -2.87
N ALA A 381 18.45 2.63 -3.13
CA ALA A 381 19.16 1.34 -3.08
C ALA A 381 20.65 1.53 -2.77
N GLY A 382 21.37 0.42 -2.61
CA GLY A 382 22.82 0.39 -2.33
C GLY A 382 23.16 -0.06 -0.90
N THR A 383 22.22 0.00 0.05
CA THR A 383 22.47 -0.43 1.43
C THR A 383 22.78 -1.93 1.53
N ASN A 384 22.15 -2.76 0.67
CA ASN A 384 22.40 -4.20 0.63
C ASN A 384 23.69 -4.57 -0.10
N ASP A 385 24.18 -3.72 -0.98
CA ASP A 385 25.50 -3.88 -1.60
C ASP A 385 26.60 -3.66 -0.54
N ILE A 386 26.47 -2.58 0.24
CA ILE A 386 27.41 -2.24 1.34
C ILE A 386 27.31 -3.23 2.50
N ILE A 387 26.13 -3.78 2.80
CA ILE A 387 26.05 -4.82 3.85
C ILE A 387 26.76 -6.10 3.40
N ALA A 388 26.72 -6.44 2.10
CA ALA A 388 27.31 -7.64 1.54
C ALA A 388 28.83 -7.56 1.34
N GLY A 389 29.41 -6.37 1.21
CA GLY A 389 30.85 -6.17 1.02
C GLY A 389 31.35 -4.76 1.31
N THR A 390 32.67 -4.57 1.27
CA THR A 390 33.33 -3.26 1.45
C THR A 390 34.11 -2.84 0.19
N GLY A 391 34.41 -1.55 0.02
CA GLY A 391 35.05 -1.01 -1.18
C GLY A 391 34.12 -1.01 -2.40
N VAL A 392 32.81 -0.99 -2.17
CA VAL A 392 31.79 -1.21 -3.22
C VAL A 392 31.16 0.09 -3.73
N ALA A 393 31.41 1.24 -3.08
CA ALA A 393 30.74 2.51 -3.38
C ALA A 393 30.78 2.88 -4.87
N SER A 394 31.97 2.86 -5.48
CA SER A 394 32.14 3.17 -6.90
C SER A 394 31.44 2.18 -7.84
N THR A 395 31.44 0.89 -7.49
CA THR A 395 30.71 -0.14 -8.25
C THR A 395 29.21 0.12 -8.23
N VAL A 396 28.67 0.42 -7.03
CA VAL A 396 27.25 0.74 -6.84
C VAL A 396 26.89 2.02 -7.60
N MET A 397 27.72 3.06 -7.54
CA MET A 397 27.50 4.29 -8.30
C MET A 397 27.49 4.05 -9.81
N GLY A 398 28.42 3.25 -10.35
CA GLY A 398 28.41 2.90 -11.78
C GLY A 398 27.13 2.18 -12.21
N GLN A 399 26.58 1.33 -11.34
CA GLN A 399 25.28 0.68 -11.56
C GLN A 399 24.11 1.68 -11.50
N ILE A 400 24.14 2.66 -10.58
CA ILE A 400 23.16 3.74 -10.51
C ILE A 400 23.19 4.59 -11.79
N GLN A 401 24.37 4.97 -12.27
CA GLN A 401 24.51 5.75 -13.52
C GLN A 401 23.94 4.98 -14.71
N THR A 402 24.25 3.69 -14.82
CA THR A 402 23.71 2.80 -15.86
C THR A 402 22.19 2.72 -15.76
N TRP A 403 21.64 2.57 -14.55
CA TRP A 403 20.20 2.56 -14.32
C TRP A 403 19.53 3.87 -14.74
N VAL A 404 20.10 5.02 -14.36
CA VAL A 404 19.59 6.36 -14.74
C VAL A 404 19.58 6.51 -16.26
N ALA A 405 20.69 6.17 -16.93
CA ALA A 405 20.79 6.22 -18.39
C ALA A 405 19.72 5.35 -19.06
N ASN A 406 19.53 4.13 -18.57
CA ASN A 406 18.52 3.20 -19.08
C ASN A 406 17.08 3.71 -18.90
N ARG A 407 16.76 4.38 -17.78
CA ARG A 407 15.42 4.98 -17.58
C ARG A 407 15.22 6.17 -18.51
N LYS A 408 16.18 7.08 -18.58
CA LYS A 408 16.09 8.28 -19.43
C LYS A 408 16.00 7.93 -20.92
N ALA A 409 16.60 6.83 -21.35
CA ALA A 409 16.48 6.32 -22.72
C ALA A 409 15.04 5.91 -23.11
N GLN A 410 14.12 5.71 -22.16
CA GLN A 410 12.74 5.34 -22.46
C GLN A 410 11.92 6.51 -23.01
N GLY A 411 12.29 7.76 -22.71
CA GLY A 411 11.62 8.93 -23.29
C GLY A 411 11.92 10.24 -22.57
N SER A 412 11.70 11.36 -23.27
CA SER A 412 11.98 12.71 -22.77
C SER A 412 11.15 13.14 -21.56
N SER A 413 10.00 12.48 -21.32
CA SER A 413 9.15 12.67 -20.13
C SER A 413 9.73 12.05 -18.86
N VAL A 414 10.78 11.23 -18.98
CA VAL A 414 11.34 10.49 -17.85
C VAL A 414 12.14 11.42 -16.95
N ARG A 415 11.95 11.28 -15.65
CA ARG A 415 12.74 11.94 -14.61
C ARG A 415 13.25 10.89 -13.63
N CYS A 416 14.48 11.05 -13.15
CA CYS A 416 15.07 10.16 -12.17
C CYS A 416 15.34 10.92 -10.88
N VAL A 417 14.98 10.31 -9.75
CA VAL A 417 15.35 10.73 -8.40
C VAL A 417 16.20 9.63 -7.80
N VAL A 418 17.32 9.98 -7.17
CA VAL A 418 18.24 9.03 -6.53
C VAL A 418 18.41 9.38 -5.06
N GLY A 419 18.09 8.43 -4.19
CA GLY A 419 18.19 8.53 -2.75
C GLY A 419 19.57 8.19 -2.21
N THR A 420 20.09 8.98 -1.29
CA THR A 420 21.33 8.67 -0.56
C THR A 420 21.12 7.51 0.44
N CYS A 421 22.15 6.71 0.68
CA CYS A 421 22.13 5.60 1.62
C CYS A 421 22.20 6.07 3.09
N LEU A 422 21.25 5.59 3.89
CA LEU A 422 21.21 5.82 5.33
C LEU A 422 22.22 4.93 6.08
N PRO A 423 22.65 5.34 7.29
CA PRO A 423 23.36 4.46 8.20
C PRO A 423 22.46 3.32 8.68
N ARG A 424 23.07 2.22 9.11
CA ARG A 424 22.39 1.10 9.80
C ARG A 424 23.36 0.42 10.75
N THR A 425 22.84 -0.21 11.80
CA THR A 425 23.65 -0.90 12.82
C THR A 425 24.59 -1.94 12.21
N GLY A 426 24.17 -2.62 11.13
CA GLY A 426 24.99 -3.60 10.41
C GLY A 426 26.22 -3.01 9.67
N PHE A 427 26.34 -1.69 9.55
CA PHE A 427 27.55 -1.05 9.03
C PHE A 427 28.63 -0.90 10.09
N GLY A 428 28.27 -0.97 11.38
CA GLY A 428 29.18 -0.75 12.50
C GLY A 428 29.23 0.71 12.95
N ALA A 429 30.25 1.03 13.75
CA ALA A 429 30.44 2.39 14.27
C ALA A 429 30.79 3.40 13.16
N ALA A 430 30.64 4.69 13.46
CA ALA A 430 31.04 5.77 12.56
C ALA A 430 32.54 5.61 12.17
N GLY A 431 32.83 5.75 10.88
CA GLY A 431 34.19 5.57 10.33
C GLY A 431 34.63 4.11 10.14
N SER A 432 33.76 3.13 10.42
CA SER A 432 33.98 1.75 9.97
C SER A 432 34.03 1.66 8.44
N ALA A 433 34.64 0.60 7.90
CA ALA A 433 34.79 0.44 6.45
C ALA A 433 33.46 0.58 5.67
N LYS A 434 32.38 -0.03 6.18
CA LYS A 434 31.04 0.07 5.55
C LYS A 434 30.41 1.44 5.71
N ASP A 435 30.63 2.12 6.84
CA ASP A 435 30.17 3.50 6.99
C ASP A 435 30.95 4.45 6.07
N LEU A 436 32.25 4.23 5.88
CA LEU A 436 33.06 4.98 4.91
C LEU A 436 32.58 4.73 3.47
N ASP A 437 32.27 3.48 3.08
CA ASP A 437 31.66 3.19 1.78
C ASP A 437 30.31 3.88 1.59
N ARG A 438 29.47 3.91 2.64
CA ARG A 438 28.19 4.65 2.61
C ARG A 438 28.43 6.14 2.40
N GLN A 439 29.38 6.74 3.11
CA GLN A 439 29.73 8.15 2.98
C GLN A 439 30.28 8.47 1.58
N ASP A 440 31.15 7.61 1.05
CA ASP A 440 31.68 7.72 -0.31
C ASP A 440 30.56 7.61 -1.35
N LEU A 441 29.70 6.58 -1.28
CA LEU A 441 28.55 6.43 -2.16
C LEU A 441 27.64 7.68 -2.12
N ASN A 442 27.34 8.22 -0.94
CA ASN A 442 26.53 9.42 -0.81
C ASN A 442 27.18 10.66 -1.44
N THR A 443 28.50 10.78 -1.30
CA THR A 443 29.29 11.84 -1.95
C THR A 443 29.21 11.69 -3.47
N GLN A 444 29.40 10.47 -3.98
CA GLN A 444 29.30 10.17 -5.40
C GLN A 444 27.89 10.43 -5.95
N ILE A 445 26.82 10.06 -5.23
CA ILE A 445 25.43 10.34 -5.61
C ILE A 445 25.20 11.85 -5.77
N ARG A 446 25.71 12.68 -4.85
CA ARG A 446 25.58 14.14 -4.94
C ARG A 446 26.37 14.70 -6.11
N ASN A 447 27.64 14.34 -6.24
CA ASN A 447 28.54 14.88 -7.25
C ASN A 447 28.15 14.49 -8.69
N ASN A 448 27.52 13.33 -8.86
CA ASN A 448 27.13 12.82 -10.17
C ASN A 448 25.72 13.24 -10.63
N ALA A 449 24.95 13.94 -9.80
CA ALA A 449 23.55 14.29 -10.07
C ALA A 449 23.38 15.15 -11.32
N SER A 450 24.13 16.25 -11.42
CA SER A 450 24.02 17.19 -12.54
C SER A 450 24.46 16.54 -13.86
N VAL A 451 25.58 15.81 -13.86
CA VAL A 451 26.15 15.25 -15.10
C VAL A 451 25.32 14.08 -15.66
N ASN A 452 24.66 13.29 -14.79
CA ASN A 452 23.76 12.21 -15.21
C ASN A 452 22.30 12.70 -15.36
N GLY A 453 22.00 13.90 -14.87
CA GLY A 453 20.69 14.55 -14.92
C GLY A 453 19.62 13.78 -14.14
N TYR A 454 19.85 13.57 -12.85
CA TYR A 454 18.86 13.13 -11.86
C TYR A 454 18.82 14.11 -10.67
N THR A 455 17.71 14.10 -9.93
CA THR A 455 17.57 14.86 -8.68
C THR A 455 17.95 14.00 -7.48
N VAL A 456 18.53 14.58 -6.44
CA VAL A 456 18.93 13.85 -5.22
C VAL A 456 17.82 13.94 -4.16
N ALA A 457 17.40 12.80 -3.62
CA ALA A 457 16.69 12.72 -2.35
C ALA A 457 17.72 12.48 -1.23
N ASP A 458 18.21 13.56 -0.61
CA ASP A 458 19.36 13.53 0.28
C ASP A 458 19.00 13.18 1.73
N PHE A 459 18.55 11.94 1.94
CA PHE A 459 18.24 11.39 3.25
C PHE A 459 19.43 11.44 4.22
N ALA A 460 20.65 11.34 3.71
CA ALA A 460 21.87 11.28 4.52
C ALA A 460 22.34 12.65 5.02
N ALA A 461 21.83 13.75 4.43
CA ALA A 461 22.05 15.10 4.93
C ALA A 461 21.08 15.48 6.08
N ASP A 462 20.03 14.70 6.30
CA ASP A 462 19.11 14.92 7.41
C ASP A 462 19.83 14.73 8.75
N ALA A 463 19.66 15.69 9.66
CA ALA A 463 20.35 15.73 10.95
C ALA A 463 19.91 14.62 11.91
N VAL A 464 18.83 13.89 11.62
CA VAL A 464 18.37 12.75 12.41
C VAL A 464 18.68 11.45 11.67
N LEU A 465 18.20 11.29 10.43
CA LEU A 465 18.35 10.04 9.69
C LEU A 465 19.79 9.76 9.29
N GLY A 466 20.59 10.80 8.99
CA GLY A 466 21.96 10.67 8.50
C GLY A 466 22.99 10.27 9.55
N LEU A 467 22.64 10.33 10.84
CA LEU A 467 23.56 10.06 11.94
C LEU A 467 23.62 8.56 12.29
N VAL A 468 24.84 8.01 12.37
CA VAL A 468 25.06 6.61 12.81
C VAL A 468 24.51 6.37 14.21
N ALA A 469 24.62 7.36 15.11
CA ALA A 469 24.10 7.23 16.48
C ALA A 469 22.58 6.98 16.53
N THR A 470 21.83 7.49 15.55
CA THR A 470 20.37 7.32 15.48
C THR A 470 19.95 5.89 15.19
N THR A 471 20.83 5.04 14.64
CA THR A 471 20.46 3.64 14.33
C THR A 471 20.20 2.79 15.57
N ALA A 472 20.55 3.28 16.77
CA ALA A 472 20.20 2.64 18.04
C ALA A 472 18.83 3.07 18.59
N ASP A 473 18.23 4.15 18.08
CA ASP A 473 16.92 4.63 18.51
C ASP A 473 15.81 3.78 17.88
N THR A 474 15.25 2.86 18.67
CA THR A 474 14.18 1.95 18.23
C THR A 474 12.86 2.64 17.85
N SER A 475 12.67 3.91 18.21
CA SER A 475 11.53 4.70 17.75
C SER A 475 11.69 5.18 16.30
N ILE A 476 12.93 5.27 15.82
CA ILE A 476 13.29 5.68 14.45
C ILE A 476 13.66 4.46 13.62
N TYR A 477 14.56 3.62 14.12
CA TYR A 477 15.02 2.37 13.51
C TYR A 477 14.67 1.16 14.39
N PRO A 478 13.47 0.58 14.26
CA PRO A 478 13.03 -0.49 15.18
C PRO A 478 13.94 -1.74 15.23
N ASP A 479 14.75 -1.95 14.19
CA ASP A 479 15.73 -3.03 14.09
C ASP A 479 17.15 -2.52 13.75
N GLY A 480 17.37 -1.21 13.86
CA GLY A 480 18.62 -0.56 13.48
C GLY A 480 18.90 -0.49 11.97
N THR A 481 17.93 -0.81 11.10
CA THR A 481 18.08 -0.72 9.63
C THR A 481 16.91 0.01 8.97
N HIS A 482 15.68 -0.36 9.31
CA HIS A 482 14.50 0.13 8.62
C HIS A 482 13.84 1.23 9.42
N LEU A 483 13.25 2.21 8.74
CA LEU A 483 12.55 3.30 9.40
C LEU A 483 11.20 2.84 9.97
N SER A 484 10.84 3.38 11.14
CA SER A 484 9.48 3.30 11.66
C SER A 484 8.52 4.13 10.81
N ALA A 485 7.21 3.87 10.95
CA ALA A 485 6.19 4.63 10.22
C ALA A 485 6.25 6.15 10.53
N SER A 486 6.55 6.54 11.77
CA SER A 486 6.72 7.93 12.16
C SER A 486 7.99 8.54 11.56
N ALA A 487 9.09 7.79 11.49
CA ALA A 487 10.33 8.26 10.88
C ALA A 487 10.18 8.49 9.36
N TYR A 488 9.42 7.64 8.66
CA TYR A 488 9.06 7.94 7.26
C TYR A 488 8.28 9.24 7.13
N GLU A 489 7.22 9.40 7.93
CA GLU A 489 6.31 10.54 7.86
C GLU A 489 7.01 11.86 8.20
N GLN A 490 7.86 11.86 9.23
CA GLN A 490 8.52 13.05 9.73
C GLN A 490 9.73 13.48 8.90
N TYR A 491 10.52 12.53 8.40
CA TYR A 491 11.83 12.83 7.81
C TYR A 491 11.93 12.41 6.34
N ALA A 492 11.77 11.13 6.02
CA ALA A 492 12.08 10.62 4.68
C ALA A 492 11.06 11.05 3.61
N ALA A 493 9.76 11.07 3.92
CA ALA A 493 8.71 11.42 2.97
C ALA A 493 8.80 12.89 2.50
N PRO A 494 8.99 13.89 3.39
CA PRO A 494 9.25 15.27 2.96
C PRO A 494 10.44 15.42 2.02
N ILE A 495 11.57 14.74 2.32
CA ILE A 495 12.79 14.78 1.49
C ILE A 495 12.51 14.20 0.10
N SER A 496 11.84 13.04 0.03
CA SER A 496 11.49 12.40 -1.23
C SER A 496 10.51 13.25 -2.05
N ALA A 497 9.49 13.81 -1.39
CA ALA A 497 8.50 14.64 -2.05
C ALA A 497 9.13 15.91 -2.63
N ALA A 498 10.04 16.56 -1.90
CA ALA A 498 10.78 17.71 -2.39
C ALA A 498 11.63 17.37 -3.63
N ALA A 499 12.36 16.25 -3.59
CA ALA A 499 13.15 15.79 -4.73
C ALA A 499 12.29 15.44 -5.95
N ILE A 500 11.14 14.79 -5.74
CA ILE A 500 10.18 14.50 -6.82
C ILE A 500 9.60 15.79 -7.39
N ASN A 501 9.21 16.76 -6.56
CA ASN A 501 8.69 18.05 -7.02
C ASN A 501 9.73 18.82 -7.85
N ALA A 502 11.00 18.81 -7.43
CA ALA A 502 12.09 19.40 -8.21
C ALA A 502 12.28 18.67 -9.56
N ALA A 503 12.20 17.34 -9.57
CA ALA A 503 12.27 16.55 -10.79
C ALA A 503 11.10 16.83 -11.75
N LEU A 504 9.88 17.01 -11.23
CA LEU A 504 8.69 17.38 -12.01
C LEU A 504 8.78 18.77 -12.65
N ALA A 505 9.47 19.71 -11.99
CA ALA A 505 9.64 21.08 -12.47
C ALA A 505 10.71 21.22 -13.56
N SER A 506 11.62 20.25 -13.68
CA SER A 506 12.58 20.12 -14.79
C SER A 506 11.99 19.42 -16.00
#